data_AF-A0A8S8Z1T2-F1
#
_entry.id   AF-A0A8S8Z1T2-F1
#
_cell.length_a   1.000
_cell.length_b   1.000
_cell.length_c   1.000
_cell.angle_alpha   90.00
_cell.angle_beta   90.00
_cell.angle_gamma   90.00
#
_symmetry.space_group_name_H-M   'P 1'
#
loop_
_entity.id
_entity.type
_entity.pdbx_description
1 polymer ?
#
loop_
_entity_poly.entity_id
_entity_poly.type
_entity_poly.pdbx_seq_one_letter_code
_entity_poly.pdbx_strand_id
1 'polypeptide(L)'
;MREAAKLLERNAQEGTRILGSFNEPIDHWLDFFMFTHFIDRDGKYQLKMLSTSSFKPLAASMGPMLKEESFHLGTGANGLRRVVKQGVIPCELVQKYVNKWVSTGLDLFGTDDSSSAQWAYVYGVKGRYDEREAQEPADREHLNEASRDLYFQELRDEMRRISKVRKEGEPELYIPSDKFKRGIGKYAGKHYTVHGEDFEGDDAAWDEYLSAVLPTEEDEEKLINEYMKEEWIQYREWKGD
;
A
#
# COMPACT_ATOMS: atom_id res chain seq x y z
N MET A 1 -16.11 24.78 13.79
CA MET A 1 -15.79 24.74 12.35
C MET A 1 -16.46 23.55 11.69
N ARG A 2 -16.94 23.68 10.44
CA ARG A 2 -17.54 22.58 9.67
C ARG A 2 -16.46 21.59 9.23
N GLU A 3 -16.79 20.30 9.09
CA GLU A 3 -15.81 19.26 8.72
C GLU A 3 -15.05 19.55 7.41
N ALA A 4 -15.72 20.15 6.42
CA ALA A 4 -15.08 20.53 5.16
C ALA A 4 -13.94 21.55 5.33
N ALA A 5 -14.04 22.49 6.28
CA ALA A 5 -12.97 23.46 6.53
C ALA A 5 -11.74 22.77 7.13
N LYS A 6 -11.96 21.85 8.08
CA LYS A 6 -10.87 21.05 8.68
C LYS A 6 -10.14 20.19 7.65
N LEU A 7 -10.79 19.75 6.57
CA LEU A 7 -10.14 19.01 5.49
C LEU A 7 -9.09 19.86 4.74
N LEU A 8 -9.32 21.16 4.63
CA LEU A 8 -8.42 22.11 3.97
C LEU A 8 -7.31 22.62 4.89
N GLU A 9 -7.52 22.59 6.20
CA GLU A 9 -6.52 23.00 7.21
C GLU A 9 -5.44 21.95 7.44
N ARG A 10 -5.79 20.66 7.36
CA ARG A 10 -4.81 19.57 7.52
C ARG A 10 -3.81 19.55 6.35
N ASN A 11 -2.55 19.35 6.65
CA ASN A 11 -1.43 19.33 5.71
C ASN A 11 -0.50 18.13 6.00
N ALA A 12 -0.15 17.38 4.95
CA ALA A 12 0.76 16.23 5.04
C ALA A 12 2.19 16.66 5.43
N GLN A 13 2.64 17.82 4.96
CA GLN A 13 3.98 18.36 5.28
C GLN A 13 4.15 18.70 6.77
N GLU A 14 3.04 18.92 7.48
CA GLU A 14 3.02 19.17 8.91
C GLU A 14 2.64 17.91 9.71
N GLY A 15 2.47 16.76 9.05
CA GLY A 15 2.06 15.51 9.69
C GLY A 15 0.62 15.53 10.23
N THR A 16 -0.24 16.44 9.77
CA THR A 16 -1.57 16.66 10.35
C THR A 16 -2.71 15.94 9.61
N ARG A 17 -2.42 15.12 8.59
CA ARG A 17 -3.43 14.22 8.02
C ARG A 17 -3.82 13.15 9.05
N ILE A 18 -5.08 12.71 8.98
CA ILE A 18 -5.69 11.82 9.98
C ILE A 18 -4.98 10.47 10.05
N LEU A 19 -4.58 9.94 8.89
CA LEU A 19 -3.98 8.62 8.75
C LEU A 19 -2.49 8.80 8.45
N GLY A 20 -1.64 8.17 9.26
CA GLY A 20 -0.17 8.30 9.19
C GLY A 20 0.38 8.04 7.80
N SER A 21 -0.15 7.04 7.09
CA SER A 21 0.23 6.69 5.71
C SER A 21 0.15 7.84 4.71
N PHE A 22 -0.72 8.83 4.95
CA PHE A 22 -0.87 10.02 4.09
C PHE A 22 -0.01 11.22 4.55
N ASN A 23 0.78 11.04 5.61
CA ASN A 23 1.83 11.97 6.02
C ASN A 23 3.23 11.48 5.61
N GLU A 24 3.35 10.23 5.13
CA GLU A 24 4.62 9.71 4.62
C GLU A 24 5.11 10.53 3.42
N PRO A 25 6.39 10.90 3.37
CA PRO A 25 6.94 11.69 2.28
C PRO A 25 6.94 10.90 0.97
N ILE A 26 6.72 11.63 -0.13
CA ILE A 26 6.80 11.13 -1.50
C ILE A 26 7.80 12.04 -2.22
N ASP A 27 9.08 11.70 -2.13
CA ASP A 27 10.15 12.62 -2.52
C ASP A 27 10.59 12.44 -3.99
N HIS A 28 10.32 11.26 -4.55
CA HIS A 28 10.74 10.91 -5.90
C HIS A 28 9.73 10.01 -6.62
N TRP A 29 9.95 9.76 -7.91
CA TRP A 29 9.01 9.00 -8.73
C TRP A 29 8.82 7.54 -8.31
N LEU A 30 9.86 6.90 -7.76
CA LEU A 30 9.71 5.53 -7.25
C LEU A 30 8.71 5.48 -6.07
N ASP A 31 8.80 6.38 -5.09
CA ASP A 31 7.81 6.53 -4.01
C ASP A 31 6.42 6.80 -4.58
N PHE A 32 6.29 7.68 -5.58
CA PHE A 32 5.00 7.94 -6.24
C PHE A 32 4.39 6.66 -6.86
N PHE A 33 5.18 5.86 -7.56
CA PHE A 33 4.70 4.59 -8.13
C PHE A 33 4.36 3.56 -7.04
N MET A 34 5.10 3.53 -5.94
CA MET A 34 4.78 2.68 -4.80
C MET A 34 3.48 3.13 -4.13
N PHE A 35 3.33 4.43 -3.85
CA PHE A 35 2.13 5.01 -3.25
C PHE A 35 0.88 4.68 -4.07
N THR A 36 0.91 4.97 -5.38
CA THR A 36 -0.21 4.69 -6.28
C THR A 36 -0.46 3.19 -6.50
N HIS A 37 0.51 2.33 -6.20
CA HIS A 37 0.34 0.88 -6.28
C HIS A 37 -0.23 0.27 -4.99
N PHE A 38 0.20 0.76 -3.82
CA PHE A 38 -0.11 0.20 -2.51
C PHE A 38 -1.19 1.00 -1.75
N ILE A 39 -1.05 2.31 -1.65
CA ILE A 39 -1.94 3.17 -0.85
C ILE A 39 -3.25 3.47 -1.58
N ASP A 40 -3.19 3.87 -2.85
CA ASP A 40 -4.40 4.04 -3.68
C ASP A 40 -5.18 2.73 -3.82
N ARG A 41 -4.48 1.59 -3.71
CA ARG A 41 -5.13 0.27 -3.69
C ARG A 41 -5.91 0.04 -2.41
N ASP A 42 -5.51 0.55 -1.24
CA ASP A 42 -6.43 0.60 -0.09
C ASP A 42 -7.68 1.41 -0.44
N GLY A 43 -7.51 2.57 -1.11
CA GLY A 43 -8.61 3.38 -1.63
C GLY A 43 -9.65 2.56 -2.41
N LYS A 44 -9.21 1.73 -3.36
CA LYS A 44 -10.09 0.76 -4.08
C LYS A 44 -10.90 -0.11 -3.12
N TYR A 45 -10.28 -0.65 -2.08
CA TYR A 45 -10.95 -1.51 -1.10
C TYR A 45 -11.97 -0.72 -0.27
N GLN A 46 -11.58 0.43 0.26
CA GLN A 46 -12.45 1.31 1.03
C GLN A 46 -13.67 1.74 0.21
N LEU A 47 -13.47 2.20 -1.03
CA LEU A 47 -14.54 2.61 -1.93
C LEU A 47 -15.45 1.44 -2.31
N LYS A 48 -14.91 0.26 -2.61
CA LYS A 48 -15.74 -0.93 -2.91
C LYS A 48 -16.61 -1.32 -1.72
N MET A 49 -16.05 -1.34 -0.51
CA MET A 49 -16.80 -1.60 0.72
C MET A 49 -17.91 -0.56 0.95
N LEU A 50 -17.61 0.73 0.77
CA LEU A 50 -18.60 1.81 0.92
C LEU A 50 -19.66 1.82 -0.19
N SER A 51 -19.38 1.21 -1.35
CA SER A 51 -20.36 1.11 -2.47
C SER A 51 -21.58 0.24 -2.14
N THR A 52 -21.55 -0.44 -1.00
CA THR A 52 -22.63 -1.29 -0.47
C THR A 52 -23.43 -0.60 0.63
N SER A 53 -23.09 0.66 0.96
CA SER A 53 -23.76 1.43 2.00
C SER A 53 -25.26 1.56 1.78
N SER A 54 -26.04 1.41 2.85
CA SER A 54 -27.48 1.66 2.92
C SER A 54 -27.80 3.15 2.72
N PHE A 55 -26.85 4.05 3.03
CA PHE A 55 -26.96 5.46 2.72
C PHE A 55 -26.66 5.70 1.23
N LYS A 56 -27.71 5.62 0.42
CA LYS A 56 -27.65 5.65 -1.05
C LYS A 56 -26.81 6.79 -1.66
N PRO A 57 -26.84 8.05 -1.17
CA PRO A 57 -26.00 9.11 -1.72
C PRO A 57 -24.49 8.82 -1.60
N LEU A 58 -24.04 8.22 -0.50
CA LEU A 58 -22.65 7.80 -0.31
C LEU A 58 -22.31 6.63 -1.23
N ALA A 59 -23.13 5.58 -1.26
CA ALA A 59 -22.89 4.44 -2.15
C ALA A 59 -22.81 4.85 -3.62
N ALA A 60 -23.64 5.81 -4.05
CA ALA A 60 -23.68 6.30 -5.42
C ALA A 60 -22.43 7.08 -5.84
N SER A 61 -21.71 7.73 -4.92
CA SER A 61 -20.47 8.43 -5.25
C SER A 61 -19.27 7.49 -5.41
N MET A 62 -19.32 6.29 -4.84
CA MET A 62 -18.22 5.33 -4.91
C MET A 62 -17.96 4.79 -6.33
N GLY A 63 -19.02 4.56 -7.11
CA GLY A 63 -18.90 3.98 -8.46
C GLY A 63 -18.04 4.83 -9.42
N PRO A 64 -18.31 6.14 -9.57
CA PRO A 64 -17.45 7.05 -10.32
C PRO A 64 -16.02 7.11 -9.78
N MET A 65 -15.83 7.24 -8.46
CA MET A 65 -14.49 7.29 -7.86
C MET A 65 -13.70 5.99 -8.10
N LEU A 66 -14.35 4.82 -8.08
CA LEU A 66 -13.71 3.54 -8.42
C LEU A 66 -13.24 3.47 -9.88
N LYS A 67 -13.93 4.15 -10.80
CA LYS A 67 -13.47 4.26 -12.19
C LYS A 67 -12.20 5.10 -12.27
N GLU A 68 -12.14 6.20 -11.53
CA GLU A 68 -10.96 7.06 -11.44
C GLU A 68 -9.79 6.31 -10.79
N GLU A 69 -10.04 5.57 -9.70
CA GLU A 69 -9.03 4.78 -8.98
C GLU A 69 -8.31 3.78 -9.90
N SER A 70 -9.00 3.22 -10.89
CA SER A 70 -8.40 2.29 -11.84
C SER A 70 -7.20 2.89 -12.60
N PHE A 71 -7.20 4.21 -12.85
CA PHE A 71 -6.09 4.91 -13.48
C PHE A 71 -4.90 5.05 -12.54
N HIS A 72 -5.13 5.26 -11.24
CA HIS A 72 -4.08 5.34 -10.24
C HIS A 72 -3.35 4.00 -10.08
N LEU A 73 -4.12 2.92 -9.92
CA LEU A 73 -3.57 1.56 -9.80
C LEU A 73 -2.80 1.16 -11.06
N GLY A 74 -3.31 1.54 -12.23
CA GLY A 74 -2.63 1.35 -13.50
C GLY A 74 -1.33 2.14 -13.59
N THR A 75 -1.28 3.35 -13.05
CA THR A 75 -0.08 4.19 -13.01
C THR A 75 1.01 3.55 -12.15
N GLY A 76 0.69 3.14 -10.92
CA GLY A 76 1.63 2.47 -10.03
C GLY A 76 2.16 1.15 -10.59
N ALA A 77 1.25 0.24 -10.97
CA ALA A 77 1.65 -1.08 -11.47
C ALA A 77 2.49 -1.01 -12.76
N ASN A 78 2.10 -0.16 -13.73
CA ASN A 78 2.88 0.01 -14.95
C ASN A 78 4.19 0.76 -14.72
N GLY A 79 4.21 1.75 -13.82
CA GLY A 79 5.41 2.47 -13.42
C GLY A 79 6.46 1.52 -12.87
N LEU A 80 6.09 0.73 -11.85
CA LEU A 80 6.98 -0.28 -11.24
C LEU A 80 7.45 -1.31 -12.25
N ARG A 81 6.54 -1.86 -13.08
CA ARG A 81 6.91 -2.81 -14.13
C ARG A 81 7.92 -2.23 -15.12
N ARG A 82 7.82 -0.94 -15.46
CA ARG A 82 8.75 -0.26 -16.37
C ARG A 82 10.10 0.02 -15.73
N VAL A 83 10.14 0.32 -14.43
CA VAL A 83 11.39 0.43 -13.66
C VAL A 83 12.11 -0.91 -13.63
N VAL A 84 11.41 -1.97 -13.21
CA VAL A 84 11.95 -3.34 -13.13
C VAL A 84 12.44 -3.84 -14.50
N LYS A 85 11.68 -3.56 -15.57
CA LYS A 85 12.07 -3.94 -16.93
C LYS A 85 13.30 -3.19 -17.43
N GLN A 86 13.44 -1.93 -17.04
CA GLN A 86 14.59 -1.12 -17.41
C GLN A 86 15.86 -1.63 -16.72
N GLY A 87 15.75 -1.94 -15.42
CA GLY A 87 16.81 -2.62 -14.65
C GLY A 87 18.01 -1.75 -14.30
N VAL A 88 17.89 -0.43 -14.38
CA VAL A 88 18.91 0.52 -13.90
C VAL A 88 18.86 0.60 -12.37
N ILE A 89 17.65 0.70 -11.80
CA ILE A 89 17.46 0.58 -10.35
C ILE A 89 17.44 -0.92 -10.01
N PRO A 90 18.38 -1.42 -9.18
CA PRO A 90 18.45 -2.83 -8.82
C PRO A 90 17.18 -3.31 -8.10
N CYS A 91 16.78 -4.56 -8.31
CA CYS A 91 15.57 -5.10 -7.67
C CYS A 91 15.71 -5.18 -6.14
N GLU A 92 16.92 -5.32 -5.61
CA GLU A 92 17.17 -5.25 -4.16
C GLU A 92 16.77 -3.89 -3.58
N LEU A 93 17.13 -2.80 -4.26
CA LEU A 93 16.73 -1.45 -3.85
C LEU A 93 15.21 -1.26 -4.03
N VAL A 94 14.63 -1.72 -5.13
CA VAL A 94 13.17 -1.69 -5.33
C VAL A 94 12.45 -2.45 -4.20
N GLN A 95 12.98 -3.60 -3.76
CA GLN A 95 12.40 -4.40 -2.68
C GLN A 95 12.37 -3.65 -1.34
N LYS A 96 13.39 -2.82 -1.03
CA LYS A 96 13.38 -1.97 0.16
C LYS A 96 12.17 -1.02 0.16
N TYR A 97 11.88 -0.38 -0.96
CA TYR A 97 10.69 0.48 -1.10
C TYR A 97 9.37 -0.31 -1.07
N VAL A 98 9.34 -1.53 -1.62
CA VAL A 98 8.17 -2.42 -1.43
C VAL A 98 7.96 -2.69 0.06
N ASN A 99 9.01 -2.97 0.82
CA ASN A 99 8.94 -3.22 2.25
C ASN A 99 8.42 -2.00 3.03
N LYS A 100 8.90 -0.80 2.70
CA LYS A 100 8.42 0.49 3.24
C LYS A 100 6.91 0.62 3.04
N TRP A 101 6.45 0.59 1.79
CA TRP A 101 5.08 0.99 1.44
C TRP A 101 4.00 -0.06 1.71
N VAL A 102 4.33 -1.36 1.67
CA VAL A 102 3.35 -2.41 2.00
C VAL A 102 2.91 -2.32 3.45
N SER A 103 3.85 -2.15 4.39
CA SER A 103 3.54 -2.04 5.82
C SER A 103 2.58 -0.88 6.10
N THR A 104 2.88 0.29 5.51
CA THR A 104 2.06 1.49 5.55
C THR A 104 0.65 1.29 4.98
N GLY A 105 0.50 0.51 3.91
CA GLY A 105 -0.80 0.18 3.32
C GLY A 105 -1.64 -0.76 4.19
N LEU A 106 -1.01 -1.76 4.82
CA LEU A 106 -1.72 -2.73 5.67
C LEU A 106 -2.33 -2.09 6.92
N ASP A 107 -1.69 -1.06 7.47
CA ASP A 107 -2.18 -0.34 8.64
C ASP A 107 -3.46 0.48 8.37
N LEU A 108 -3.75 0.84 7.12
CA LEU A 108 -4.95 1.58 6.74
C LEU A 108 -6.26 0.81 6.99
N PHE A 109 -6.18 -0.52 7.10
CA PHE A 109 -7.32 -1.37 7.44
C PHE A 109 -7.70 -1.31 8.93
N GLY A 110 -6.90 -0.67 9.79
CA GLY A 110 -7.21 -0.54 11.22
C GLY A 110 -6.84 -1.79 12.03
N THR A 111 -7.40 -1.93 13.23
CA THR A 111 -7.18 -3.11 14.09
C THR A 111 -7.89 -4.33 13.52
N ASP A 112 -7.33 -5.52 13.76
CA ASP A 112 -7.85 -6.82 13.30
C ASP A 112 -9.29 -7.02 13.78
N ASP A 113 -9.48 -6.89 15.10
CA ASP A 113 -10.80 -6.92 15.75
C ASP A 113 -11.27 -5.49 15.96
N SER A 114 -12.49 -5.17 15.52
CA SER A 114 -13.02 -3.81 15.61
C SER A 114 -14.53 -3.77 15.81
N SER A 115 -14.95 -3.35 17.01
CA SER A 115 -16.36 -3.07 17.31
C SER A 115 -16.91 -1.95 16.42
N SER A 116 -16.09 -0.95 16.07
CA SER A 116 -16.47 0.10 15.13
C SER A 116 -16.77 -0.44 13.74
N ALA A 117 -15.94 -1.36 13.21
CA ALA A 117 -16.19 -2.01 11.93
C ALA A 117 -17.45 -2.90 11.98
N GLN A 118 -17.61 -3.67 13.06
CA GLN A 118 -18.79 -4.49 13.33
C GLN A 118 -20.08 -3.66 13.28
N TRP A 119 -20.13 -2.54 14.00
CA TRP A 119 -21.33 -1.69 14.03
C TRP A 119 -21.54 -0.95 12.71
N ALA A 120 -20.48 -0.53 12.02
CA ALA A 120 -20.61 0.04 10.67
C ALA A 120 -21.25 -0.95 9.69
N TYR A 121 -20.91 -2.25 9.80
CA TYR A 121 -21.55 -3.31 9.02
C TYR A 121 -23.01 -3.53 9.42
N VAL A 122 -23.28 -3.67 10.74
CA VAL A 122 -24.65 -3.92 11.25
C VAL A 122 -25.61 -2.78 10.91
N TYR A 123 -25.16 -1.52 10.94
CA TYR A 123 -25.97 -0.37 10.54
C TYR A 123 -26.01 -0.14 9.03
N GLY A 124 -25.33 -0.99 8.25
CA GLY A 124 -25.28 -0.90 6.79
C GLY A 124 -24.49 0.30 6.27
N VAL A 125 -23.58 0.89 7.06
CA VAL A 125 -22.75 2.01 6.61
C VAL A 125 -21.67 1.53 5.66
N LYS A 126 -21.04 0.39 5.93
CA LYS A 126 -19.92 -0.18 5.17
C LYS A 126 -20.01 -1.71 5.17
N GLY A 127 -20.13 -2.33 4.00
CA GLY A 127 -20.14 -3.79 3.84
C GLY A 127 -18.74 -4.39 3.69
N ARG A 128 -18.68 -5.71 3.43
CA ARG A 128 -17.42 -6.38 3.04
C ARG A 128 -16.97 -5.96 1.64
N TYR A 129 -15.72 -6.21 1.32
CA TYR A 129 -15.17 -5.97 -0.01
C TYR A 129 -15.90 -6.78 -1.10
N ASP A 130 -16.27 -8.01 -0.77
CA ASP A 130 -16.91 -9.00 -1.64
C ASP A 130 -18.41 -9.19 -1.29
N GLU A 131 -19.05 -8.20 -0.65
CA GLU A 131 -20.42 -8.34 -0.13
C GLU A 131 -21.45 -8.77 -1.19
N ARG A 132 -21.23 -8.43 -2.47
CA ARG A 132 -22.15 -8.77 -3.56
C ARG A 132 -21.91 -10.19 -4.11
N GLU A 133 -20.72 -10.72 -3.87
CA GLU A 133 -20.24 -12.00 -4.41
C GLU A 133 -20.24 -13.11 -3.33
N ALA A 134 -20.10 -12.74 -2.07
CA ALA A 134 -20.01 -13.65 -0.94
C ALA A 134 -21.31 -14.45 -0.75
N GLN A 135 -21.16 -15.77 -0.61
CA GLN A 135 -22.26 -16.70 -0.34
C GLN A 135 -22.43 -16.97 1.16
N GLU A 136 -21.35 -16.82 1.92
CA GLU A 136 -21.33 -17.05 3.36
C GLU A 136 -21.57 -15.75 4.14
N PRO A 137 -22.18 -15.83 5.34
CA PRO A 137 -22.31 -14.69 6.24
C PRO A 137 -20.96 -14.06 6.59
N ALA A 138 -20.95 -12.74 6.78
CA ALA A 138 -19.77 -12.05 7.26
C ALA A 138 -19.44 -12.48 8.70
N ASP A 139 -18.17 -12.83 8.94
CA ASP A 139 -17.62 -12.78 10.28
C ASP A 139 -17.45 -11.32 10.69
N ARG A 140 -18.31 -10.88 11.63
CA ARG A 140 -18.42 -9.46 11.97
C ARG A 140 -17.33 -8.99 12.92
N GLU A 141 -16.63 -9.92 13.58
CA GLU A 141 -15.55 -9.60 14.51
C GLU A 141 -14.25 -9.30 13.74
N HIS A 142 -14.08 -9.94 12.56
CA HIS A 142 -12.85 -9.91 11.76
C HIS A 142 -13.00 -9.21 10.39
N LEU A 143 -13.90 -8.23 10.24
CA LEU A 143 -14.17 -7.56 8.96
C LEU A 143 -12.96 -6.83 8.35
N ASN A 144 -12.16 -6.19 9.21
CA ASN A 144 -10.96 -5.47 8.80
C ASN A 144 -9.87 -6.45 8.34
N GLU A 145 -9.64 -7.52 9.11
CA GLU A 145 -8.71 -8.58 8.77
C GLU A 145 -9.09 -9.25 7.45
N ALA A 146 -10.34 -9.66 7.27
CA ALA A 146 -10.83 -10.28 6.04
C ALA A 146 -10.60 -9.38 4.81
N SER A 147 -10.82 -8.06 4.94
CA SER A 147 -10.59 -7.11 3.85
C SER A 147 -9.09 -6.91 3.57
N ARG A 148 -8.26 -6.87 4.63
CA ARG A 148 -6.80 -6.75 4.54
C ARG A 148 -6.20 -7.98 3.86
N ASP A 149 -6.70 -9.18 4.14
CA ASP A 149 -6.21 -10.43 3.55
C ASP A 149 -6.44 -10.48 2.05
N LEU A 150 -7.63 -10.06 1.58
CA LEU A 150 -7.93 -9.93 0.15
C LEU A 150 -6.99 -8.93 -0.53
N TYR A 151 -6.78 -7.77 0.09
CA TYR A 151 -5.82 -6.76 -0.37
C TYR A 151 -4.40 -7.32 -0.47
N PHE A 152 -3.96 -8.01 0.58
CA PHE A 152 -2.62 -8.58 0.67
C PHE A 152 -2.38 -9.67 -0.37
N GLN A 153 -3.38 -10.52 -0.62
CA GLN A 153 -3.33 -11.52 -1.68
C GLN A 153 -3.27 -10.87 -3.07
N GLU A 154 -4.06 -9.82 -3.32
CA GLU A 154 -3.99 -9.06 -4.58
C GLU A 154 -2.58 -8.47 -4.80
N LEU A 155 -1.97 -7.89 -3.76
CA LEU A 155 -0.61 -7.36 -3.84
C LEU A 155 0.41 -8.44 -4.21
N ARG A 156 0.31 -9.65 -3.63
CA ARG A 156 1.21 -10.76 -3.95
C ARG A 156 1.13 -11.14 -5.42
N ASP A 157 -0.08 -11.19 -5.97
CA ASP A 157 -0.29 -11.56 -7.36
C ASP A 157 0.11 -10.44 -8.34
N GLU A 158 -0.04 -9.16 -7.96
CA GLU A 158 0.52 -8.03 -8.70
C GLU A 158 2.05 -8.04 -8.67
N MET A 159 2.69 -8.27 -7.52
CA MET A 159 4.15 -8.24 -7.41
C MET A 159 4.81 -9.36 -8.21
N ARG A 160 4.23 -10.57 -8.19
CA ARG A 160 4.64 -11.66 -9.09
C ARG A 160 4.56 -11.25 -10.56
N ARG A 161 3.55 -10.49 -10.97
CA ARG A 161 3.41 -10.00 -12.37
C ARG A 161 4.42 -8.92 -12.72
N ILE A 162 4.69 -8.01 -11.79
CA ILE A 162 5.69 -6.94 -11.95
C ILE A 162 7.10 -7.53 -12.02
N SER A 163 7.42 -8.50 -11.16
CA SER A 163 8.77 -9.10 -11.10
C SER A 163 9.14 -9.97 -12.30
N LYS A 164 8.17 -10.42 -13.11
CA LYS A 164 8.41 -11.26 -14.30
C LYS A 164 9.29 -10.62 -15.37
N VAL A 165 9.41 -9.29 -15.39
CA VAL A 165 10.16 -8.57 -16.44
C VAL A 165 11.55 -8.12 -15.99
N ARG A 166 12.00 -8.55 -14.80
CA ARG A 166 13.34 -8.25 -14.29
C ARG A 166 14.44 -8.76 -15.23
N LYS A 167 15.63 -8.18 -15.14
CA LYS A 167 16.80 -8.65 -15.88
C LYS A 167 17.25 -10.02 -15.39
N GLU A 168 17.98 -10.76 -16.22
CA GLU A 168 18.58 -12.03 -15.83
C GLU A 168 19.56 -11.81 -14.67
N GLY A 169 19.50 -12.68 -13.65
CA GLY A 169 20.30 -12.56 -12.43
C GLY A 169 19.68 -11.71 -11.31
N GLU A 170 18.69 -10.86 -11.61
CA GLU A 170 18.00 -10.08 -10.58
C GLU A 170 17.08 -10.96 -9.71
N PRO A 171 17.00 -10.69 -8.38
CA PRO A 171 16.11 -11.41 -7.49
C PRO A 171 14.63 -11.12 -7.80
N GLU A 172 13.76 -12.07 -7.46
CA GLU A 172 12.31 -11.86 -7.56
C GLU A 172 11.84 -10.90 -6.47
N LEU A 173 10.97 -9.95 -6.84
CA LEU A 173 10.32 -9.06 -5.89
C LEU A 173 9.18 -9.80 -5.19
N TYR A 174 9.01 -9.53 -3.91
CA TYR A 174 7.98 -10.14 -3.09
C TYR A 174 7.26 -9.11 -2.22
N ILE A 175 6.11 -9.48 -1.70
CA ILE A 175 5.40 -8.70 -0.68
C ILE A 175 5.87 -9.21 0.69
N PRO A 176 6.37 -8.35 1.59
CA PRO A 176 6.79 -8.77 2.93
C PRO A 176 5.61 -9.33 3.72
N SER A 177 5.91 -10.05 4.80
CA SER A 177 4.93 -10.57 5.74
C SER A 177 3.98 -9.48 6.24
N ASP A 178 2.71 -9.84 6.48
CA ASP A 178 1.68 -8.97 7.05
C ASP A 178 1.96 -8.62 8.53
N LYS A 179 2.97 -9.26 9.12
CA LYS A 179 3.50 -8.99 10.46
C LYS A 179 4.62 -7.94 10.47
N PHE A 180 5.29 -7.75 9.33
CA PHE A 180 6.47 -6.90 9.24
C PHE A 180 6.09 -5.43 9.44
N LYS A 181 6.77 -4.76 10.37
CA LYS A 181 6.71 -3.32 10.62
C LYS A 181 5.28 -2.75 10.70
N ARG A 182 4.43 -3.38 11.49
CA ARG A 182 3.05 -2.93 11.71
C ARG A 182 3.02 -1.84 12.79
N GLY A 183 2.28 -0.76 12.52
CA GLY A 183 1.94 0.28 13.49
C GLY A 183 0.55 0.08 14.10
N ILE A 184 -0.32 -0.73 13.47
CA ILE A 184 -1.69 -0.96 13.92
C ILE A 184 -2.00 -2.47 13.97
N GLY A 185 -2.76 -2.89 14.98
CA GLY A 185 -3.28 -4.26 15.12
C GLY A 185 -2.41 -5.19 15.97
N LYS A 186 -2.64 -6.50 15.86
CA LYS A 186 -2.05 -7.56 16.71
C LYS A 186 -0.52 -7.64 16.69
N TYR A 187 0.11 -7.10 15.64
CA TYR A 187 1.57 -7.07 15.47
C TYR A 187 2.17 -5.69 15.69
N ALA A 188 1.38 -4.70 16.11
CA ALA A 188 1.86 -3.35 16.35
C ALA A 188 3.01 -3.34 17.38
N GLY A 189 4.14 -2.73 17.02
CA GLY A 189 5.31 -2.60 17.88
C GLY A 189 6.05 -3.90 18.17
N LYS A 190 5.74 -5.01 17.48
CA LYS A 190 6.48 -6.27 17.57
C LYS A 190 7.51 -6.38 16.45
N HIS A 191 8.63 -7.05 16.71
CA HIS A 191 9.69 -7.25 15.73
C HIS A 191 9.52 -8.58 15.01
N TYR A 192 9.11 -8.52 13.75
CA TYR A 192 9.03 -9.65 12.83
C TYR A 192 9.90 -9.36 11.62
N THR A 193 10.59 -10.37 11.09
CA THR A 193 11.33 -10.25 9.83
C THR A 193 10.38 -9.97 8.66
N VAL A 194 10.92 -9.53 7.51
CA VAL A 194 10.17 -9.40 6.24
C VAL A 194 9.54 -10.71 5.77
N HIS A 195 9.98 -11.86 6.32
CA HIS A 195 9.39 -13.17 6.07
C HIS A 195 8.41 -13.63 7.16
N GLY A 196 8.25 -12.87 8.24
CA GLY A 196 7.24 -13.09 9.28
C GLY A 196 7.68 -13.98 10.45
N GLU A 197 8.99 -14.20 10.57
CA GLU A 197 9.63 -14.89 11.70
C GLU A 197 9.80 -13.91 12.85
N ASP A 198 9.70 -14.38 14.10
CA ASP A 198 10.03 -13.54 15.27
C ASP A 198 11.50 -13.11 15.16
N PHE A 199 11.78 -11.82 15.37
CA PHE A 199 13.15 -11.31 15.35
C PHE A 199 13.83 -11.55 16.70
N GLU A 200 15.00 -12.18 16.67
CA GLU A 200 15.86 -12.36 17.84
C GLU A 200 16.95 -11.28 17.85
N GLY A 201 16.99 -10.47 18.91
CA GLY A 201 17.98 -9.40 19.05
C GLY A 201 17.51 -8.31 20.01
N ASP A 202 18.39 -7.36 20.29
CA ASP A 202 18.04 -6.11 20.96
C ASP A 202 17.59 -5.05 19.93
N ASP A 203 17.23 -3.87 20.43
CA ASP A 203 16.76 -2.77 19.58
C ASP A 203 17.83 -2.31 18.58
N ALA A 204 19.12 -2.41 18.94
CA ALA A 204 20.21 -2.05 18.04
C ALA A 204 20.33 -3.04 16.87
N ALA A 205 20.24 -4.34 17.14
CA ALA A 205 20.19 -5.37 16.10
C ALA A 205 18.96 -5.21 15.20
N TRP A 206 17.83 -4.78 15.77
CA TRP A 206 16.62 -4.49 15.01
C TRP A 206 16.79 -3.28 14.08
N ASP A 207 17.38 -2.19 14.56
CA ASP A 207 17.67 -1.00 13.74
C ASP A 207 18.66 -1.31 12.60
N GLU A 208 19.66 -2.17 12.85
CA GLU A 208 20.57 -2.68 11.82
C GLU A 208 19.81 -3.50 10.78
N TYR A 209 18.92 -4.40 11.22
CA TYR A 209 18.07 -5.18 10.34
C TYR A 209 17.16 -4.29 9.48
N LEU A 210 16.52 -3.29 10.08
CA LEU A 210 15.69 -2.32 9.37
C LEU A 210 16.49 -1.58 8.29
N SER A 211 17.72 -1.17 8.60
CA SER A 211 18.60 -0.51 7.63
C SER A 211 18.97 -1.41 6.44
N ALA A 212 19.03 -2.73 6.67
CA ALA A 212 19.27 -3.71 5.61
C ALA A 212 18.05 -3.93 4.69
N VAL A 213 16.82 -3.77 5.20
CA VAL A 213 15.59 -4.14 4.47
C VAL A 213 14.67 -2.97 4.10
N LEU A 214 14.95 -1.76 4.58
CA LEU A 214 14.26 -0.51 4.24
C LEU A 214 15.23 0.49 3.59
N PRO A 215 14.71 1.48 2.85
CA PRO A 215 15.54 2.53 2.27
C PRO A 215 16.24 3.34 3.37
N THR A 216 17.55 3.48 3.25
CA THR A 216 18.37 4.36 4.09
C THR A 216 18.64 5.69 3.40
N GLU A 217 19.22 6.67 4.11
CA GLU A 217 19.65 7.93 3.49
C GLU A 217 20.67 7.72 2.35
N GLU A 218 21.55 6.73 2.47
CA GLU A 218 22.50 6.38 1.40
C GLU A 218 21.79 5.79 0.17
N ASP A 219 20.76 4.97 0.40
CA ASP A 219 19.93 4.42 -0.67
C ASP A 219 19.19 5.55 -1.42
N GLU A 220 18.65 6.53 -0.70
CA GLU A 220 17.98 7.71 -1.26
C GLU A 220 18.95 8.55 -2.10
N GLU A 221 20.17 8.81 -1.59
CA GLU A 221 21.19 9.57 -2.30
C GLU A 221 21.58 8.89 -3.62
N LYS A 222 21.86 7.59 -3.57
CA LYS A 222 22.18 6.78 -4.77
C LYS A 222 21.02 6.75 -5.75
N LEU A 223 19.80 6.56 -5.26
CA LEU A 223 18.60 6.54 -6.11
C LEU A 223 18.46 7.84 -6.90
N ILE A 224 18.55 8.99 -6.23
CA ILE A 224 18.27 10.29 -6.84
C ILE A 224 19.43 10.80 -7.69
N ASN A 225 20.67 10.63 -7.19
CA ASN A 225 21.84 11.25 -7.79
C ASN A 225 22.60 10.35 -8.76
N GLU A 226 22.39 9.04 -8.70
CA GLU A 226 23.00 8.08 -9.64
C GLU A 226 21.93 7.48 -10.55
N TYR A 227 21.08 6.60 -10.02
CA TYR A 227 20.16 5.83 -10.86
C TYR A 227 19.17 6.71 -11.62
N MET A 228 18.51 7.66 -10.95
CA MET A 228 17.51 8.53 -11.59
C MET A 228 18.09 9.56 -12.56
N LYS A 229 19.42 9.68 -12.66
CA LYS A 229 20.10 10.48 -13.70
C LYS A 229 20.30 9.72 -15.01
N GLU A 230 20.18 8.41 -14.98
CA GLU A 230 20.22 7.55 -16.17
C GLU A 230 18.82 7.39 -16.79
N GLU A 231 18.72 6.56 -17.85
CA GLU A 231 17.42 6.13 -18.38
C GLU A 231 16.80 5.07 -17.45
N TRP A 232 16.35 5.47 -16.27
CA TRP A 232 15.97 4.56 -15.17
C TRP A 232 14.59 3.91 -15.30
N ILE A 233 13.77 4.38 -16.24
CA ILE A 233 12.43 3.84 -16.50
C ILE A 233 12.26 3.59 -18.00
N GLN A 234 11.71 2.42 -18.36
CA GLN A 234 11.48 2.08 -19.76
C GLN A 234 10.58 3.12 -20.42
N TYR A 235 11.07 3.87 -21.41
CA TYR A 235 10.23 4.83 -22.13
C TYR A 235 9.08 4.14 -22.87
N ARG A 236 7.95 4.83 -22.96
CA ARG A 236 6.86 4.42 -23.86
C ARG A 236 7.05 5.19 -25.14
N GLU A 237 7.02 4.48 -26.27
CA GLU A 237 6.82 5.16 -27.54
C GLU A 237 5.48 5.87 -27.48
N TRP A 238 5.49 7.17 -27.75
CA TRP A 238 4.27 7.94 -27.96
C TRP A 238 3.62 7.40 -29.24
N LYS A 239 2.56 6.61 -29.06
CA LYS A 239 1.65 6.23 -30.14
C LYS A 239 0.69 7.40 -30.32
N GLY A 240 1.14 8.42 -31.03
CA GLY A 240 0.32 9.58 -31.32
C GLY A 240 -0.94 9.25 -32.09
N ASP A 241 -1.98 10.03 -31.80
CA ASP A 241 -2.97 10.48 -32.77
C ASP A 241 -2.84 12.02 -32.88
#